data_AF-A0A2D4NSW3-F1
#
_entry.id   AF-A0A2D4NSW3-F1
#
_cell.length_a   1.000
_cell.length_b   1.000
_cell.length_c   1.000
_cell.angle_alpha   90.00
_cell.angle_beta   90.00
_cell.angle_gamma   90.00
#
_symmetry.space_group_name_H-M   'P 1'
#
loop_
_entity.id
_entity.type
_entity.pdbx_description
1 polymer ?
#
loop_
_entity_poly.entity_id
_entity_poly.type
_entity_poly.pdbx_seq_one_letter_code
_entity_poly.pdbx_strand_id
1 'polypeptide(L)'
;SSATATNKITIIFKSYQDCTDQKVYQAVTDDLPAAFVDGTTSGGDGDPKNLRIVERVSGKYVEMHARYIGTTVFVRQLGRYLTLSIRMPEELALAYEESQDLQLCVNGCPSSERIDDSGHLPLPVMGQLLPSGASSYTRSVYTLESATTKCHEKILLKDIYFHSCVFDLLTTGDANFTAAAHSALQDVEALHPRKERWHIFPNNEGSIQRGEFGLGLVGFLLVFL
;
A
#
# COMPACT_ATOMS: atom_id res chain seq x y z
N SER A 1 8.39 12.69 15.76
CA SER A 1 8.52 11.43 15.02
C SER A 1 8.55 11.77 13.55
N SER A 2 9.43 11.14 12.76
CA SER A 2 9.44 11.24 11.29
C SER A 2 8.45 10.29 10.63
N ALA A 3 7.82 9.40 11.39
CA ALA A 3 6.74 8.55 10.89
C ALA A 3 5.51 9.37 10.50
N THR A 4 4.99 9.09 9.33
CA THR A 4 3.75 9.64 8.80
C THR A 4 2.74 8.52 8.55
N ALA A 5 1.47 8.87 8.47
CA ALA A 5 0.40 7.94 8.16
C ALA A 5 -0.75 8.65 7.44
N THR A 6 -1.46 7.92 6.59
CA THR A 6 -2.48 8.49 5.70
C THR A 6 -3.77 8.80 6.45
N ASN A 7 -4.29 10.03 6.33
CA ASN A 7 -5.56 10.46 6.94
C ASN A 7 -6.62 10.90 5.93
N LYS A 8 -6.26 10.94 4.64
CA LYS A 8 -7.14 11.33 3.53
C LYS A 8 -6.73 10.58 2.28
N ILE A 9 -7.70 10.00 1.59
CA ILE A 9 -7.54 9.37 0.28
C ILE A 9 -8.52 10.02 -0.67
N THR A 10 -8.02 10.48 -1.82
CA THR A 10 -8.85 10.98 -2.92
C THR A 10 -8.53 10.16 -4.17
N ILE A 11 -9.56 9.58 -4.79
CA ILE A 11 -9.43 8.78 -6.02
C ILE A 11 -10.32 9.42 -7.08
N ILE A 12 -9.73 9.73 -8.23
CA ILE A 12 -10.42 10.35 -9.35
C ILE A 12 -10.48 9.33 -10.50
N PHE A 13 -11.67 8.80 -10.77
CA PHE A 13 -11.95 8.05 -11.98
C PHE A 13 -12.22 9.04 -13.10
N LYS A 14 -11.24 9.27 -13.98
CA LYS A 14 -11.39 10.13 -15.15
C LYS A 14 -12.52 9.63 -16.04
N SER A 15 -13.20 10.55 -16.73
CA SER A 15 -14.24 10.21 -17.71
C SER A 15 -13.66 9.28 -18.78
N TYR A 16 -14.41 8.24 -19.12
CA TYR A 16 -14.07 7.32 -20.19
C TYR A 16 -15.29 7.16 -21.09
N GLN A 17 -15.10 7.53 -22.37
CA GLN A 17 -16.18 7.62 -23.34
C GLN A 17 -17.01 6.33 -23.37
N ASP A 18 -18.33 6.48 -23.37
CA ASP A 18 -19.33 5.41 -23.37
C ASP A 18 -19.29 4.46 -22.16
N CYS A 19 -18.42 4.69 -21.16
CA CYS A 19 -18.27 3.82 -20.00
C CYS A 19 -18.66 4.48 -18.67
N THR A 20 -18.15 5.68 -18.38
CA THR A 20 -18.45 6.41 -17.14
C THR A 20 -18.09 7.89 -17.29
N ASP A 21 -18.93 8.75 -16.71
CA ASP A 21 -18.54 10.13 -16.40
C ASP A 21 -17.44 10.15 -15.33
N GLN A 22 -16.80 11.31 -15.14
CA GLN A 22 -15.83 11.48 -14.08
C GLN A 22 -16.48 11.25 -12.71
N LYS A 23 -15.86 10.41 -11.89
CA LYS A 23 -16.28 10.17 -10.50
C LYS A 23 -15.14 10.44 -9.55
N VAL A 24 -15.45 11.07 -8.42
CA VAL A 24 -14.49 11.36 -7.37
C VAL A 24 -14.93 10.65 -6.10
N TYR A 25 -14.02 9.86 -5.55
CA TYR A 25 -14.16 9.26 -4.24
C TYR A 25 -13.21 9.98 -3.27
N GLN A 26 -13.69 10.28 -2.07
CA GLN A 26 -12.87 10.84 -1.02
C GLN A 26 -13.22 10.19 0.31
N ALA A 27 -12.21 9.74 1.03
CA ALA A 27 -12.32 9.28 2.42
C ALA A 27 -11.37 10.08 3.30
N VAL A 28 -11.79 10.31 4.53
CA VAL A 28 -10.93 10.85 5.60
C VAL A 28 -11.04 9.95 6.82
N THR A 29 -10.12 10.07 7.78
CA THR A 29 -10.26 9.36 9.05
C THR A 29 -11.62 9.66 9.68
N ASP A 30 -12.31 8.59 10.12
CA ASP A 30 -13.65 8.57 10.72
C ASP A 30 -14.81 8.87 9.76
N ASP A 31 -14.53 9.04 8.46
CA ASP A 31 -15.53 9.20 7.40
C ASP A 31 -15.09 8.45 6.13
N LEU A 32 -15.57 7.21 6.02
CA LEU A 32 -15.28 6.28 4.92
C LEU A 32 -16.61 5.93 4.23
N PRO A 33 -17.08 6.78 3.28
CA PRO A 33 -18.41 6.66 2.69
C PRO A 33 -18.49 5.51 1.67
N ALA A 34 -19.67 4.93 1.50
CA ALA A 34 -19.95 3.94 0.45
C ALA A 34 -20.44 4.56 -0.86
N ALA A 35 -20.07 5.82 -1.13
CA ALA A 35 -20.53 6.61 -2.28
C ALA A 35 -19.43 7.56 -2.77
N PHE A 36 -19.57 8.01 -4.02
CA PHE A 36 -18.80 9.11 -4.58
C PHE A 36 -19.26 10.44 -3.96
N VAL A 37 -18.46 11.49 -4.15
CA VAL A 37 -18.74 12.83 -3.59
C VAL A 37 -20.07 13.42 -4.05
N ASP A 38 -20.59 12.98 -5.19
CA ASP A 38 -21.91 13.37 -5.73
C ASP A 38 -23.08 12.54 -5.16
N GLY A 39 -22.79 11.65 -4.20
CA GLY A 39 -23.76 10.75 -3.58
C GLY A 39 -24.09 9.50 -4.40
N THR A 40 -23.54 9.35 -5.60
CA THR A 40 -23.77 8.16 -6.43
C THR A 40 -22.90 6.99 -5.96
N THR A 41 -23.37 5.75 -6.16
CA THR A 41 -22.61 4.54 -5.83
C THR A 41 -22.07 3.81 -7.07
N SER A 42 -22.38 4.32 -8.26
CA SER A 42 -21.95 3.78 -9.54
C SER A 42 -21.72 4.86 -10.60
N GLY A 43 -20.87 4.57 -11.57
CA GLY A 43 -20.67 5.36 -12.78
C GLY A 43 -20.98 4.55 -14.04
N GLY A 44 -21.62 5.19 -15.02
CA GLY A 44 -22.00 4.59 -16.30
C GLY A 44 -23.39 3.93 -16.34
N ASP A 45 -23.89 3.75 -17.55
CA ASP A 45 -25.25 3.25 -17.82
C ASP A 45 -25.34 1.73 -18.05
N GLY A 46 -24.22 0.99 -18.03
CA GLY A 46 -24.21 -0.46 -18.25
C GLY A 46 -24.79 -1.31 -17.10
N ASP A 47 -25.24 -2.53 -17.43
CA ASP A 47 -25.53 -3.62 -16.49
C ASP A 47 -24.74 -4.88 -16.89
N PRO A 48 -23.73 -5.32 -16.12
CA PRO A 48 -23.31 -4.77 -14.84
C PRO A 48 -22.62 -3.39 -14.98
N LYS A 49 -22.78 -2.54 -13.96
CA LYS A 49 -22.17 -1.20 -13.90
C LYS A 49 -20.65 -1.24 -14.10
N ASN A 50 -20.14 -0.34 -14.93
CA ASN A 50 -18.71 -0.24 -15.28
C ASN A 50 -17.85 0.23 -14.11
N LEU A 51 -18.38 1.14 -13.29
CA LEU A 51 -17.77 1.62 -12.07
C LEU A 51 -18.77 1.49 -10.93
N ARG A 52 -18.36 0.91 -9.80
CA ARG A 52 -19.21 0.81 -8.60
C ARG A 52 -18.40 0.83 -7.31
N ILE A 53 -19.03 1.32 -6.24
CA ILE A 53 -18.53 1.22 -4.86
C ILE A 53 -19.33 0.14 -4.14
N VAL A 54 -18.65 -0.70 -3.37
CA VAL A 54 -19.26 -1.72 -2.53
C VAL A 54 -18.71 -1.60 -1.12
N GLU A 55 -19.59 -1.37 -0.16
CA GLU A 55 -19.25 -1.43 1.26
C GLU A 55 -19.11 -2.89 1.69
N ARG A 56 -17.99 -3.23 2.32
CA ARG A 56 -17.73 -4.58 2.87
C ARG A 56 -17.87 -4.62 4.37
N VAL A 57 -17.40 -3.58 5.04
CA VAL A 57 -17.55 -3.40 6.48
C VAL A 57 -17.98 -1.96 6.71
N SER A 58 -19.10 -1.79 7.40
CA SER A 58 -19.74 -0.49 7.54
C SER A 58 -18.79 0.55 8.12
N GLY A 59 -18.57 1.65 7.38
CA GLY A 59 -17.68 2.75 7.75
C GLY A 59 -16.21 2.39 7.97
N LYS A 60 -15.76 1.20 7.51
CA LYS A 60 -14.38 0.73 7.74
C LYS A 60 -13.71 0.13 6.52
N TYR A 61 -14.46 -0.41 5.57
CA TYR A 61 -13.90 -1.04 4.38
C TYR A 61 -14.84 -0.88 3.18
N VAL A 62 -14.34 -0.21 2.14
CA VAL A 62 -15.00 -0.16 0.83
C VAL A 62 -14.10 -0.67 -0.28
N GLU A 63 -14.75 -1.19 -1.31
CA GLU A 63 -14.12 -1.60 -2.55
C GLU A 63 -14.69 -0.79 -3.72
N MET A 64 -13.82 -0.26 -4.56
CA MET A 64 -14.16 0.34 -5.84
C MET A 64 -13.78 -0.61 -6.96
N HIS A 65 -14.74 -0.90 -7.85
CA HIS A 65 -14.58 -1.80 -8.98
C HIS A 65 -14.74 -1.02 -10.28
N ALA A 66 -13.63 -0.65 -10.91
CA ALA A 66 -13.57 0.03 -12.19
C ALA A 66 -13.30 -0.99 -13.31
N ARG A 67 -14.35 -1.72 -13.71
CA ARG A 67 -14.27 -2.85 -14.65
C ARG A 67 -13.76 -2.43 -16.03
N TYR A 68 -14.14 -1.24 -16.49
CA TYR A 68 -13.78 -0.69 -17.80
C TYR A 68 -12.26 -0.50 -17.99
N ILE A 69 -11.50 -0.35 -16.89
CA ILE A 69 -10.02 -0.26 -16.87
C ILE A 69 -9.38 -1.40 -16.06
N GLY A 70 -10.11 -2.51 -15.84
CA GLY A 70 -9.60 -3.67 -15.10
C GLY A 70 -9.07 -3.38 -13.69
N THR A 71 -9.49 -2.26 -13.08
CA THR A 71 -8.89 -1.74 -11.85
C THR A 71 -9.78 -2.00 -10.64
N THR A 72 -9.17 -2.35 -9.52
CA THR A 72 -9.86 -2.56 -8.24
C THR A 72 -9.10 -1.83 -7.15
N VAL A 73 -9.82 -1.07 -6.33
CA VAL A 73 -9.22 -0.27 -5.24
C VAL A 73 -9.91 -0.59 -3.93
N PHE A 74 -9.13 -0.89 -2.91
CA PHE A 74 -9.59 -1.12 -1.54
C PHE A 74 -9.15 0.03 -0.65
N VAL A 75 -10.09 0.55 0.13
CA VAL A 75 -9.83 1.58 1.13
C VAL A 75 -10.33 1.09 2.48
N ARG A 76 -9.45 1.06 3.47
CA ARG A 76 -9.80 0.69 4.85
C ARG A 76 -9.39 1.75 5.84
N GLN A 77 -10.12 1.82 6.94
CA GLN A 77 -9.67 2.52 8.14
C GLN A 77 -9.22 1.51 9.20
N LEU A 78 -7.98 1.67 9.66
CA LEU A 78 -7.39 0.89 10.74
C LEU A 78 -6.92 1.84 11.84
N GLY A 79 -7.62 1.78 12.99
CA GLY A 79 -7.43 2.76 14.06
C GLY A 79 -7.74 4.17 13.55
N ARG A 80 -6.71 5.01 13.48
CA ARG A 80 -6.81 6.43 13.08
C ARG A 80 -6.31 6.71 11.66
N TYR A 81 -5.93 5.68 10.92
CA TYR A 81 -5.26 5.81 9.64
C TYR A 81 -6.04 5.08 8.55
N LEU A 82 -5.85 5.55 7.31
CA LEU A 82 -6.40 4.93 6.13
C LEU A 82 -5.33 4.09 5.42
N THR A 83 -5.70 2.92 4.93
CA THR A 83 -4.84 2.10 4.06
C THR A 83 -5.43 2.01 2.67
N LEU A 84 -4.55 1.87 1.67
CA LEU A 84 -4.90 1.86 0.26
C LEU A 84 -4.22 0.68 -0.45
N SER A 85 -5.03 -0.14 -1.12
CA SER A 85 -4.55 -1.23 -1.97
C SER A 85 -5.15 -1.11 -3.36
N ILE A 86 -4.30 -1.09 -4.39
CA ILE A 86 -4.73 -0.91 -5.79
C ILE A 86 -4.26 -2.10 -6.62
N ARG A 87 -5.13 -2.66 -7.45
CA ARG A 87 -4.79 -3.55 -8.55
C ARG A 87 -5.15 -2.88 -9.87
N MET A 88 -4.17 -2.69 -10.74
CA MET A 88 -4.35 -2.07 -12.05
C MET A 88 -3.60 -2.85 -13.14
N PRO A 89 -4.14 -3.00 -14.36
CA PRO A 89 -3.39 -3.59 -15.47
C PRO A 89 -2.10 -2.83 -15.74
N GLU A 90 -1.01 -3.54 -15.99
CA GLU A 90 0.33 -2.97 -16.17
C GLU A 90 0.38 -1.92 -17.29
N GLU A 91 -0.22 -2.22 -18.44
CA GLU A 91 -0.30 -1.30 -19.56
C GLU A 91 -0.99 0.02 -19.18
N LEU A 92 -1.99 0.00 -18.31
CA LEU A 92 -2.68 1.20 -17.84
C LEU A 92 -1.93 1.90 -16.71
N ALA A 93 -1.25 1.16 -15.83
CA ALA A 93 -0.45 1.72 -14.75
C ALA A 93 0.78 2.48 -15.27
N LEU A 94 1.33 2.05 -16.43
CA LEU A 94 2.47 2.68 -17.09
C LEU A 94 2.07 3.67 -18.20
N ALA A 95 0.78 3.81 -18.50
CA ALA A 95 0.27 4.76 -19.49
C ALA A 95 0.11 6.17 -18.89
N TYR A 96 1.24 6.82 -18.59
CA TYR A 96 1.28 8.21 -18.13
C TYR A 96 2.18 9.09 -19.01
N GLU A 97 1.92 10.40 -19.01
CA GLU A 97 2.74 11.36 -19.75
C GLU A 97 4.03 11.69 -19.00
N GLU A 98 5.11 12.05 -19.71
CA GLU A 98 6.40 12.43 -19.09
C GLU A 98 6.29 13.63 -18.13
N SER A 99 5.24 14.45 -18.28
CA SER A 99 4.94 15.57 -17.38
C SER A 99 4.43 15.14 -15.99
N GLN A 100 4.09 13.86 -15.81
CA GLN A 100 3.56 13.26 -14.59
C GLN A 100 4.62 12.39 -13.90
N ASP A 101 5.79 12.98 -13.66
CA ASP A 101 6.99 12.31 -13.13
C ASP A 101 6.84 11.83 -11.68
N LEU A 102 6.05 12.53 -10.86
CA LEU A 102 5.80 12.17 -9.47
C LEU A 102 4.64 11.17 -9.32
N GLN A 103 4.97 9.88 -9.41
CA GLN A 103 4.05 8.78 -9.11
C GLN A 103 4.69 7.79 -8.12
N LEU A 104 4.33 7.92 -6.84
CA LEU A 104 4.84 7.04 -5.76
C LEU A 104 4.53 5.56 -6.03
N CYS A 105 3.40 5.30 -6.66
CA CYS A 105 2.93 4.00 -7.12
C CYS A 105 3.88 3.31 -8.13
N VAL A 106 4.55 4.09 -8.97
CA VAL A 106 5.40 3.56 -10.06
C VAL A 106 6.87 3.65 -9.68
N ASN A 107 7.29 4.83 -9.20
CA ASN A 107 8.69 5.18 -8.99
C ASN A 107 9.12 5.10 -7.52
N GLY A 108 8.19 4.87 -6.59
CA GLY A 108 8.45 4.95 -5.15
C GLY A 108 8.66 6.39 -4.66
N CYS A 109 9.05 6.52 -3.40
CA CYS A 109 9.30 7.82 -2.78
C CYS A 109 10.63 8.44 -3.28
N PRO A 110 10.70 9.77 -3.48
CA PRO A 110 11.95 10.48 -3.71
C PRO A 110 12.95 10.22 -2.57
N SER A 111 14.25 10.16 -2.87
CA SER A 111 15.27 9.82 -1.86
C SER A 111 15.28 10.76 -0.65
N SER A 112 14.92 12.05 -0.83
CA SER A 112 14.81 13.01 0.27
C SER A 112 13.65 12.75 1.23
N GLU A 113 12.63 12.02 0.78
CA GLU A 113 11.46 11.63 1.57
C GLU A 113 11.58 10.20 2.12
N ARG A 114 12.67 9.49 1.77
CA ARG A 114 12.98 8.17 2.33
C ARG A 114 13.62 8.33 3.69
N ILE A 115 13.36 7.36 4.55
CA ILE A 115 13.92 7.32 5.89
C ILE A 115 15.22 6.48 5.86
N ASP A 116 16.36 7.06 5.41
CA ASP A 116 17.77 6.62 5.69
C ASP A 116 18.73 7.86 5.57
N ASP A 117 19.89 8.05 6.23
CA ASP A 117 21.00 7.19 6.74
C ASP A 117 21.48 7.64 8.16
N SER A 118 20.57 8.09 9.02
CA SER A 118 20.89 8.47 10.43
C SER A 118 19.73 8.22 11.40
N GLY A 119 19.03 7.10 11.19
CA GLY A 119 18.04 6.54 12.10
C GLY A 119 18.15 5.02 12.07
N HIS A 120 19.20 4.46 12.67
CA HIS A 120 19.52 3.03 12.61
C HIS A 120 18.38 2.15 13.13
N LEU A 121 17.64 1.58 12.20
CA LEU A 121 17.01 0.27 12.36
C LEU A 121 17.44 -0.57 11.17
N PRO A 122 18.50 -1.39 11.31
CA PRO A 122 18.80 -2.40 10.31
C PRO A 122 17.64 -3.40 10.35
N LEU A 123 16.69 -3.27 9.44
CA LEU A 123 15.88 -4.44 9.07
C LEU A 123 16.89 -5.46 8.53
N PRO A 124 16.88 -6.71 9.01
CA PRO A 124 17.92 -7.67 8.69
C PRO A 124 17.71 -8.16 7.24
N VAL A 125 18.16 -7.37 6.28
CA VAL A 125 18.65 -7.88 5.00
C VAL A 125 20.15 -8.03 5.18
N MET A 126 20.54 -9.22 5.61
CA MET A 126 21.89 -9.78 5.66
C MET A 126 23.04 -8.97 6.31
N GLY A 127 23.44 -9.42 7.52
CA GLY A 127 24.82 -9.86 7.73
C GLY A 127 25.94 -8.83 7.90
N GLN A 128 25.68 -7.53 8.00
CA GLN A 128 26.74 -6.56 8.31
C GLN A 128 26.90 -6.33 9.81
N LEU A 129 28.09 -6.67 10.31
CA LEU A 129 28.59 -6.36 11.64
C LEU A 129 28.52 -4.85 11.89
N LEU A 130 27.79 -4.48 12.94
CA LEU A 130 27.61 -3.12 13.46
C LEU A 130 28.98 -2.42 13.69
N PRO A 131 29.17 -1.17 13.24
CA PRO A 131 30.13 -0.28 13.86
C PRO A 131 29.53 0.23 15.19
N SER A 132 30.19 -0.06 16.30
CA SER A 132 29.90 0.51 17.60
C SER A 132 30.00 2.03 17.57
N GLY A 133 28.87 2.74 17.69
CA GLY A 133 28.89 4.16 18.03
C GLY A 133 27.76 5.00 17.45
N ALA A 134 26.52 4.84 17.94
CA ALA A 134 25.50 5.89 17.83
C ALA A 134 24.47 5.73 18.96
N SER A 135 24.83 6.25 20.15
CA SER A 135 23.90 6.44 21.26
C SER A 135 23.01 7.65 21.00
N SER A 136 21.71 7.50 21.29
CA SER A 136 20.67 8.54 21.41
C SER A 136 19.59 8.53 20.33
N TYR A 137 18.91 7.39 20.17
CA TYR A 137 17.53 7.40 19.70
C TYR A 137 16.62 7.15 20.91
N THR A 138 15.62 8.01 21.06
CA THR A 138 14.50 7.86 22.00
C THR A 138 14.13 6.39 22.16
N ARG A 139 14.15 5.89 23.40
CA ARG A 139 13.83 4.49 23.76
C ARG A 139 12.52 4.08 23.06
N SER A 140 12.62 3.42 21.92
CA SER A 140 11.46 2.89 21.21
C SER A 140 10.76 1.89 22.13
N VAL A 141 9.43 1.91 22.15
CA VAL A 141 8.63 0.97 22.97
C VAL A 141 8.96 -0.47 22.58
N TYR A 142 9.33 -0.70 21.32
CA TYR A 142 9.73 -1.99 20.79
C TYR A 142 11.22 -2.05 20.48
N THR A 143 11.88 -3.14 20.89
CA THR A 143 13.17 -3.59 20.35
C THR A 143 12.97 -4.40 19.07
N LEU A 144 14.01 -4.56 18.25
CA LEU A 144 13.95 -5.39 17.02
C LEU A 144 13.39 -6.79 17.30
N GLU A 145 13.82 -7.43 18.38
CA GLU A 145 13.35 -8.76 18.79
C GLU A 145 11.87 -8.76 19.15
N SER A 146 11.42 -7.79 19.96
CA SER A 146 10.02 -7.68 20.35
C SER A 146 9.10 -7.34 19.18
N ALA A 147 9.53 -6.47 18.26
CA ALA A 147 8.80 -6.13 17.04
C ALA A 147 8.71 -7.34 16.10
N THR A 148 9.83 -8.05 15.89
CA THR A 148 9.89 -9.29 15.10
C THR A 148 8.93 -10.34 15.64
N THR A 149 8.94 -10.56 16.95
CA THR A 149 8.03 -11.51 17.61
C THR A 149 6.58 -11.09 17.44
N LYS A 150 6.28 -9.80 17.63
CA LYS A 150 4.93 -9.25 17.51
C LYS A 150 4.37 -9.39 16.09
N CYS A 151 5.17 -9.08 15.08
CA CYS A 151 4.77 -9.22 13.68
C CYS A 151 4.57 -10.69 13.29
N HIS A 152 5.35 -11.61 13.85
CA HIS A 152 5.19 -13.05 13.61
C HIS A 152 3.88 -13.64 14.15
N GLU A 153 3.19 -12.97 15.08
CA GLU A 153 1.86 -13.40 15.54
C GLU A 153 0.80 -13.35 14.43
N LYS A 154 1.00 -12.49 13.41
CA LYS A 154 0.04 -12.24 12.33
C LYS A 154 0.58 -12.59 10.94
N ILE A 155 1.87 -12.40 10.70
CA ILE A 155 2.51 -12.59 9.39
C ILE A 155 3.63 -13.62 9.56
N LEU A 156 3.42 -14.82 9.04
CA LEU A 156 4.33 -15.95 9.24
C LEU A 156 5.57 -15.87 8.33
N LEU A 157 5.41 -15.37 7.11
CA LEU A 157 6.47 -15.27 6.12
C LEU A 157 7.22 -13.95 6.28
N LYS A 158 8.55 -13.99 6.17
CA LYS A 158 9.41 -12.79 6.22
C LYS A 158 9.48 -12.12 4.84
N ASP A 159 8.33 -11.68 4.36
CA ASP A 159 8.17 -10.92 3.13
C ASP A 159 8.10 -9.41 3.41
N ILE A 160 7.82 -8.61 2.39
CA ILE A 160 7.72 -7.16 2.50
C ILE A 160 6.69 -6.70 3.56
N TYR A 161 5.57 -7.40 3.75
CA TYR A 161 4.56 -7.02 4.75
C TYR A 161 5.10 -7.26 6.16
N PHE A 162 5.81 -8.37 6.38
CA PHE A 162 6.48 -8.62 7.64
C PHE A 162 7.54 -7.54 7.94
N HIS A 163 8.37 -7.21 6.96
CA HIS A 163 9.40 -6.18 7.14
C HIS A 163 8.80 -4.80 7.38
N SER A 164 7.71 -4.44 6.69
CA SER A 164 6.97 -3.20 6.95
C SER A 164 6.39 -3.18 8.37
N CYS A 165 5.77 -4.28 8.82
CA CYS A 165 5.27 -4.37 10.19
C CYS A 165 6.38 -4.09 11.22
N VAL A 166 7.55 -4.70 11.05
CA VAL A 166 8.68 -4.51 11.97
C VAL A 166 9.17 -3.06 11.92
N PHE A 167 9.31 -2.49 10.72
CA PHE A 167 9.70 -1.09 10.53
C PHE A 167 8.74 -0.13 11.22
N ASP A 168 7.45 -0.29 11.00
CA ASP A 168 6.42 0.59 11.54
C ASP A 168 6.37 0.50 13.07
N LEU A 169 6.47 -0.70 13.65
CA LEU A 169 6.51 -0.87 15.10
C LEU A 169 7.71 -0.17 15.74
N LEU A 170 8.88 -0.28 15.10
CA LEU A 170 10.10 0.32 15.63
C LEU A 170 10.12 1.85 15.47
N THR A 171 9.50 2.37 14.40
CA THR A 171 9.46 3.81 14.09
C THR A 171 8.33 4.53 14.82
N THR A 172 7.16 3.90 14.97
CA THR A 172 5.94 4.51 15.55
C THR A 172 5.70 4.11 17.00
N GLY A 173 6.06 2.88 17.38
CA GLY A 173 5.66 2.28 18.64
C GLY A 173 4.18 1.89 18.74
N ASP A 174 3.39 2.00 17.66
CA ASP A 174 1.95 1.73 17.66
C ASP A 174 1.64 0.32 17.08
N ALA A 175 1.03 -0.52 17.90
CA ALA A 175 0.65 -1.89 17.53
C ALA A 175 -0.42 -1.96 16.43
N ASN A 176 -1.15 -0.87 16.15
CA ASN A 176 -2.11 -0.83 15.05
C ASN A 176 -1.44 -0.99 13.68
N PHE A 177 -0.17 -0.63 13.54
CA PHE A 177 0.57 -0.84 12.30
C PHE A 177 0.82 -2.32 11.99
N THR A 178 0.82 -3.21 13.01
CA THR A 178 0.78 -4.66 12.78
C THR A 178 -0.51 -5.08 12.06
N ALA A 179 -1.64 -4.46 12.40
CA ALA A 179 -2.91 -4.73 11.73
C ALA A 179 -2.93 -4.17 10.30
N ALA A 180 -2.26 -3.03 10.05
CA ALA A 180 -2.11 -2.45 8.72
C ALA A 180 -1.34 -3.40 7.80
N ALA A 181 -0.14 -3.83 8.19
CA ALA A 181 0.68 -4.76 7.42
C ALA A 181 -0.02 -6.10 7.16
N HIS A 182 -0.74 -6.63 8.14
CA HIS A 182 -1.52 -7.85 7.95
C HIS A 182 -2.70 -7.65 6.98
N SER A 183 -3.41 -6.52 7.07
CA SER A 183 -4.52 -6.21 6.16
C SER A 183 -4.04 -6.01 4.73
N ALA A 184 -2.85 -5.44 4.54
CA ALA A 184 -2.19 -5.36 3.24
C ALA A 184 -1.95 -6.72 2.60
N LEU A 185 -1.45 -7.69 3.36
CA LEU A 185 -1.30 -9.07 2.86
C LEU A 185 -2.67 -9.65 2.44
N GLN A 186 -3.70 -9.50 3.26
CA GLN A 186 -5.05 -9.97 2.93
C GLN A 186 -5.62 -9.30 1.66
N ASP A 187 -5.26 -8.05 1.41
CA ASP A 187 -5.67 -7.34 0.19
C ASP A 187 -5.03 -7.91 -1.06
N VAL A 188 -3.75 -8.25 -0.97
CA VAL A 188 -3.03 -8.85 -2.09
C VAL A 188 -3.61 -10.22 -2.40
N GLU A 189 -3.95 -11.00 -1.38
CA GLU A 189 -4.61 -12.30 -1.55
C GLU A 189 -5.97 -12.17 -2.26
N ALA A 190 -6.73 -11.12 -1.95
CA ALA A 190 -8.04 -10.86 -2.56
C ALA A 190 -7.94 -10.22 -3.97
N LEU A 191 -6.92 -9.40 -4.22
CA LEU A 191 -6.74 -8.69 -5.48
C LEU A 191 -6.03 -9.55 -6.53
N HIS A 192 -4.99 -10.30 -6.13
CA HIS A 192 -4.12 -10.98 -7.07
C HIS A 192 -4.53 -12.46 -7.24
N PRO A 193 -4.89 -12.91 -8.46
CA PRO A 193 -5.39 -14.28 -8.66
C PRO A 193 -4.31 -15.37 -8.51
N ARG A 194 -3.03 -15.00 -8.66
CA ARG A 194 -1.89 -15.93 -8.59
C ARG A 194 -1.22 -15.86 -7.23
N LYS A 195 -1.21 -16.99 -6.50
CA LYS A 195 -0.64 -17.10 -5.16
C LYS A 195 0.87 -16.87 -5.13
N GLU A 196 1.55 -17.22 -6.21
CA GLU A 196 3.01 -17.06 -6.31
C GLU A 196 3.45 -15.59 -6.28
N ARG A 197 2.52 -14.64 -6.45
CA ARG A 197 2.77 -13.19 -6.41
C ARG A 197 2.28 -12.50 -5.15
N TRP A 198 1.73 -13.25 -4.20
CA TRP A 198 1.26 -12.65 -2.96
C TRP A 198 2.40 -12.16 -2.09
N HIS A 199 3.50 -12.91 -2.08
CA HIS A 199 4.67 -12.64 -1.26
C HIS A 199 5.79 -12.05 -2.10
N ILE A 200 6.29 -10.89 -1.65
CA ILE A 200 7.44 -10.21 -2.26
C ILE A 200 8.59 -10.34 -1.26
N PHE A 201 9.61 -11.10 -1.64
CA PHE A 201 10.80 -11.28 -0.81
C PHE A 201 11.86 -10.25 -1.20
N PRO A 202 12.59 -9.67 -0.22
CA PRO A 202 13.73 -8.81 -0.53
C PRO A 202 14.79 -9.61 -1.31
N ASN A 203 15.37 -9.00 -2.35
CA ASN A 203 16.43 -9.63 -3.12
C ASN A 203 17.67 -9.84 -2.25
N ASN A 204 18.21 -11.06 -2.24
CA ASN A 204 19.54 -11.36 -1.73
C ASN A 204 20.55 -10.83 -2.78
N GLU A 205 21.22 -9.71 -2.53
CA GLU A 205 21.95 -8.97 -3.58
C GLU A 205 23.09 -9.75 -4.27
N GLY A 206 23.29 -9.41 -5.55
CA GLY A 206 24.43 -9.85 -6.36
C GLY A 206 24.51 -9.27 -7.79
N SER A 207 23.50 -8.53 -8.27
CA SER A 207 23.58 -7.84 -9.56
C SER A 207 23.00 -6.44 -9.47
N ILE A 208 23.86 -5.44 -9.69
CA ILE A 208 23.45 -4.13 -10.20
C ILE A 208 22.88 -4.39 -11.59
N GLN A 209 21.61 -4.76 -11.64
CA GLN A 209 20.78 -4.54 -12.81
C GLN A 209 19.77 -3.50 -12.40
N ARG A 210 19.98 -2.30 -12.95
CA ARG A 210 18.97 -1.27 -13.20
C ARG A 210 17.60 -1.94 -13.19
N GLY A 211 16.77 -1.65 -12.18
CA GLY A 211 15.55 -2.40 -11.87
C GLY A 211 14.63 -2.55 -13.08
N GLU A 212 14.90 -3.58 -13.88
CA GLU A 212 13.95 -4.19 -14.76
C GLU A 212 12.94 -4.85 -13.83
N PHE A 213 11.79 -4.20 -13.67
CA PHE A 213 10.54 -4.91 -13.41
C PHE A 213 10.42 -5.97 -14.51
N GLY A 214 10.96 -7.16 -14.24
CA GLY A 214 11.03 -8.27 -15.16
C GLY A 214 9.63 -8.78 -15.50
N LEU A 215 9.08 -8.19 -16.56
CA LEU A 215 8.35 -8.83 -17.66
C LEU A 215 7.65 -10.13 -17.29
N GLY A 216 6.37 -9.98 -16.96
CA GLY A 216 5.42 -11.08 -16.95
C GLY A 216 4.07 -10.60 -16.45
N LEU A 217 3.33 -9.86 -17.27
CA LEU A 217 1.90 -9.55 -17.20
C LEU A 217 1.06 -10.23 -16.10
N VAL A 218 0.37 -9.39 -15.30
CA VAL A 218 -1.09 -9.13 -15.26
C VAL A 218 -1.37 -8.47 -13.90
N GLY A 219 -1.01 -7.19 -13.75
CA GLY A 219 -1.42 -6.37 -12.61
C GLY A 219 -0.26 -5.78 -11.80
N PHE A 220 -0.15 -4.46 -11.79
CA PHE A 220 0.55 -3.73 -10.74
C PHE A 220 -0.32 -3.76 -9.48
N LEU A 221 0.24 -4.28 -8.38
CA LEU A 221 -0.40 -4.23 -7.08
C LEU A 221 0.43 -3.37 -6.15
N LEU A 222 -0.21 -2.35 -5.58
CA LEU A 222 0.43 -1.37 -4.72
C LEU A 222 -0.32 -1.29 -3.41
N VAL A 223 0.40 -1.50 -2.33
CA VAL A 223 -0.10 -1.35 -0.97
C VAL A 223 0.66 -0.18 -0.34
N PHE A 224 -0.07 0.86 0.03
CA PHE A 224 0.44 1.92 0.90
C PHE A 224 0.01 1.61 2.33
N LEU A 225 1.01 1.43 3.18
CA LEU A 225 0.89 1.30 4.63
C LEU A 225 1.07 2.67 5.29
#